data_AF-A0A7S0AYZ2-F1
#
_entry.id   AF-A0A7S0AYZ2-F1
#
_cell.length_a   1.000
_cell.length_b   1.000
_cell.length_c   1.000
_cell.angle_alpha   90.00
_cell.angle_beta   90.00
_cell.angle_gamma   90.00
#
_symmetry.space_group_name_H-M   'P 1'
#
loop_
_entity.id
_entity.type
_entity.pdbx_description
1 polymer ?
#
loop_
_entity_poly.entity_id
_entity_poly.type
_entity_poly.pdbx_seq_one_letter_code
_entity_poly.pdbx_strand_id
1 'polypeptide(L)'
;LKWAWAALPACTPAQAMAVSVSVVLASGAPVLPHPLRLLPDERLGALRSRVAETLGTAQFELTAGARRLVCDEVLVGEAGLVDGEVVTAVLVPLRCICPTKGPG
;
A
#
# COMPACT_ATOMS: atom_id res chain seq x y z
N LEU A 1 25.98 9.74 -50.26
CA LEU A 1 25.93 10.32 -48.90
C LEU A 1 24.86 9.58 -48.13
N LYS A 2 25.27 8.60 -47.31
CA LYS A 2 24.37 7.65 -46.63
C LYS A 2 24.06 8.22 -45.26
N TRP A 3 22.87 8.78 -45.07
CA TRP A 3 22.49 9.43 -43.81
C TRP A 3 22.45 8.39 -42.68
N ALA A 4 23.32 8.59 -41.69
CA ALA A 4 23.30 7.88 -40.42
C ALA A 4 22.10 8.38 -39.62
N TRP A 5 21.08 7.53 -39.49
CA TRP A 5 20.03 7.69 -38.51
C TRP A 5 20.66 7.38 -37.15
N ALA A 6 20.90 8.42 -36.38
CA ALA A 6 21.24 8.31 -34.98
C ALA A 6 20.12 7.50 -34.30
N ALA A 7 20.46 6.29 -33.85
CA ALA A 7 19.61 5.56 -32.94
C ALA A 7 19.42 6.45 -31.70
N LEU A 8 18.20 6.97 -31.55
CA LEU A 8 17.75 7.58 -30.30
C LEU A 8 18.10 6.61 -29.16
N PRO A 9 18.61 7.08 -28.01
CA PRO A 9 18.82 6.21 -26.88
C PRO A 9 17.50 5.54 -26.57
N ALA A 10 17.48 4.21 -26.65
CA ALA A 10 16.33 3.41 -26.25
C ALA A 10 15.86 3.96 -24.91
N CYS A 11 14.59 4.37 -24.84
CA CYS A 11 13.91 4.69 -23.59
C CYS A 11 14.29 3.60 -22.60
N THR A 12 15.13 3.96 -21.62
CA THR A 12 15.50 3.08 -20.54
C THR A 12 14.17 2.64 -19.93
N PRO A 13 13.88 1.34 -19.73
CA PRO A 13 12.70 0.97 -18.98
C PRO A 13 12.83 1.74 -17.67
N ALA A 14 11.87 2.65 -17.43
CA ALA A 14 11.81 3.47 -16.23
C ALA A 14 12.15 2.53 -15.09
N GLN A 15 13.29 2.78 -14.43
CA GLN A 15 13.73 1.95 -13.33
C GLN A 15 12.51 1.85 -12.42
N ALA A 16 11.98 0.64 -12.30
CA ALA A 16 10.96 0.26 -11.36
C ALA A 16 11.57 0.44 -9.97
N MET A 17 11.75 1.70 -9.56
CA MET A 17 12.41 2.06 -8.32
C MET A 17 11.53 1.54 -7.21
N ALA A 18 12.07 0.61 -6.44
CA ALA A 18 11.41 0.12 -5.25
C ALA A 18 11.08 1.32 -4.37
N VAL A 19 9.83 1.40 -3.94
CA VAL A 19 9.29 2.47 -3.13
C VAL A 19 9.33 2.05 -1.67
N SER A 20 9.92 2.89 -0.83
CA SER A 20 9.99 2.68 0.60
C SER A 20 8.80 3.35 1.27
N VAL A 21 7.91 2.56 1.87
CA VAL A 21 6.72 3.10 2.55
C VAL A 21 6.78 2.87 4.05
N SER A 22 6.34 3.85 4.83
CA SER A 22 6.23 3.72 6.29
C SER A 22 4.79 3.54 6.68
N VAL A 23 4.46 2.46 7.39
CA VAL A 23 3.10 2.21 7.86
C VAL A 23 2.95 2.63 9.31
N VAL A 24 2.04 3.56 9.57
CA VAL A 24 1.73 4.08 10.91
C VAL A 24 0.26 3.89 11.23
N LEU A 25 -0.09 3.71 12.49
CA LEU A 25 -1.49 3.74 12.94
C LEU A 25 -2.03 5.17 12.88
N ALA A 26 -3.36 5.29 12.85
CA ALA A 26 -4.04 6.57 13.05
C ALA A 26 -3.66 7.28 14.37
N SER A 27 -3.16 6.54 15.36
CA SER A 27 -2.60 7.07 16.61
C SER A 27 -1.20 7.68 16.46
N GLY A 28 -0.56 7.54 15.29
CA GLY A 28 0.82 7.92 15.02
C GLY A 28 1.86 6.86 15.40
N ALA A 29 1.44 5.74 16.01
CA ALA A 29 2.36 4.65 16.35
C ALA A 29 2.81 3.89 15.09
N PRO A 30 4.11 3.62 14.89
CA PRO A 30 4.56 2.81 13.75
C PRO A 30 3.99 1.40 13.86
N VAL A 31 3.39 0.90 12.77
CA VAL A 31 2.94 -0.50 12.70
C VAL A 31 4.13 -1.39 12.47
N LEU A 32 4.95 -1.03 11.48
CA LEU A 32 6.16 -1.76 11.13
C LEU A 32 7.38 -1.02 11.70
N PRO A 33 8.36 -1.75 12.26
CA PRO A 33 9.55 -1.13 12.86
C PRO A 33 10.50 -0.50 11.83
N HIS A 34 10.40 -0.91 10.56
CA HIS A 34 11.23 -0.38 9.47
C HIS A 34 10.37 -0.06 8.25
N PRO A 35 10.76 0.93 7.42
CA PRO A 35 10.11 1.19 6.15
C PRO A 35 10.11 -0.07 5.28
N LEU A 36 8.93 -0.43 4.76
CA LEU A 36 8.79 -1.57 3.88
C LEU A 36 9.18 -1.14 2.47
N ARG A 37 10.17 -1.82 1.89
CA ARG A 37 10.47 -1.66 0.46
C ARG A 37 9.49 -2.51 -0.33
N LEU A 38 8.74 -1.85 -1.18
CA LEU A 38 7.81 -2.46 -2.11
C LEU A 38 8.29 -2.24 -3.54
N LEU A 39 8.24 -3.28 -4.35
CA LEU A 39 8.48 -3.15 -5.78
C LEU A 39 7.19 -2.63 -6.45
N PRO A 40 7.27 -1.84 -7.53
CA PRO A 40 6.07 -1.34 -8.20
C PRO A 40 5.25 -2.47 -8.85
N ASP A 41 5.84 -3.63 -9.10
CA ASP A 41 5.19 -4.85 -9.60
C ASP A 41 4.58 -5.71 -8.48
N GLU A 42 4.81 -5.37 -7.21
CA GLU A 42 4.15 -6.05 -6.09
C GLU A 42 2.70 -5.60 -5.95
N ARG A 43 1.87 -6.54 -5.50
CA ARG A 43 0.45 -6.29 -5.21
C ARG A 43 0.28 -5.68 -3.82
N LEU A 44 -0.66 -4.73 -3.72
CA LEU A 44 -1.06 -4.14 -2.44
C LEU A 44 -1.56 -5.17 -1.42
N GLY A 45 -2.13 -6.29 -1.87
CA GLY A 45 -2.55 -7.38 -0.99
C GLY A 45 -1.40 -7.94 -0.14
N ALA A 46 -0.17 -7.96 -0.65
CA ALA A 46 0.99 -8.42 0.11
C ALA A 46 1.37 -7.44 1.25
N LEU A 47 1.30 -6.13 0.97
CA LEU A 47 1.46 -5.09 1.99
C LEU A 47 0.38 -5.24 3.07
N ARG A 48 -0.87 -5.42 2.66
CA ARG A 48 -2.00 -5.56 3.57
C ARG A 48 -1.86 -6.79 4.47
N SER A 49 -1.49 -7.94 3.92
CA SER A 49 -1.26 -9.15 4.72
C SER A 49 -0.19 -8.92 5.79
N ARG A 50 0.94 -8.29 5.44
CA ARG A 50 1.99 -7.97 6.43
C ARG A 50 1.51 -7.04 7.53
N VAL A 51 0.72 -6.02 7.18
CA VAL A 51 0.12 -5.10 8.15
C VAL A 51 -0.87 -5.86 9.04
N ALA A 52 -1.69 -6.76 8.48
CA ALA A 52 -2.64 -7.56 9.22
C ALA A 52 -1.95 -8.49 10.22
N GLU A 53 -0.88 -9.16 9.80
CA GLU A 53 -0.06 -10.02 10.65
C GLU A 53 0.57 -9.23 11.80
N THR A 54 1.06 -8.02 11.51
CA THR A 54 1.70 -7.17 12.52
C THR A 54 0.70 -6.60 13.52
N LEU A 55 -0.49 -6.21 13.05
CA LEU A 55 -1.57 -5.70 13.90
C LEU A 55 -2.34 -6.83 14.62
N GLY A 56 -2.16 -8.09 14.20
CA GLY A 56 -2.94 -9.22 14.69
C GLY A 56 -4.42 -9.16 14.29
N THR A 57 -4.80 -8.36 13.30
CA THR A 57 -6.18 -8.20 12.86
C THR A 57 -6.26 -7.83 11.38
N ALA A 58 -7.26 -8.35 10.68
CA ALA A 58 -7.61 -7.95 9.32
C ALA A 58 -8.55 -6.73 9.27
N GLN A 59 -8.99 -6.23 10.44
CA GLN A 59 -9.99 -5.17 10.56
C GLN A 59 -9.35 -3.78 10.56
N PHE A 60 -8.78 -3.42 9.43
CA PHE A 60 -8.18 -2.11 9.23
C PHE A 60 -8.30 -1.67 7.77
N GLU A 61 -8.14 -0.37 7.60
CA GLU A 61 -8.05 0.29 6.32
C GLU A 61 -6.69 0.94 6.17
N LEU A 62 -6.15 0.88 4.96
CA LEU A 62 -4.91 1.56 4.61
C LEU A 62 -5.24 2.82 3.81
N THR A 63 -4.68 3.94 4.23
CA THR A 63 -4.77 5.22 3.52
C THR A 63 -3.38 5.78 3.27
N ALA A 64 -3.17 6.37 2.10
CA ALA A 64 -1.94 7.07 1.73
C ALA A 64 -2.31 8.53 1.42
N GLY A 65 -2.09 9.42 2.38
CA GLY A 65 -2.63 10.79 2.36
C GLY A 65 -4.17 10.78 2.30
N ALA A 66 -4.73 11.34 1.22
CA ALA A 66 -6.18 11.37 0.97
C ALA A 66 -6.71 10.15 0.20
N ARG A 67 -5.84 9.21 -0.20
CA ARG A 67 -6.19 8.05 -1.02
C ARG A 67 -6.41 6.83 -0.14
N ARG A 68 -7.47 6.07 -0.41
CA ARG A 68 -7.75 4.82 0.31
C ARG A 68 -7.25 3.63 -0.53
N LEU A 69 -6.39 2.81 0.04
CA LEU A 69 -5.81 1.63 -0.60
C LEU A 69 -6.76 0.44 -0.34
N VAL A 70 -7.85 0.36 -1.10
CA VAL A 70 -8.90 -0.66 -0.91
C VAL A 70 -8.65 -1.90 -1.76
N CYS A 71 -7.98 -1.74 -2.91
CA CYS A 71 -7.86 -2.78 -3.91
C CYS A 71 -6.57 -3.58 -3.73
N ASP A 72 -6.70 -4.81 -3.24
CA ASP A 72 -5.56 -5.71 -2.99
C ASP A 72 -4.89 -6.19 -4.30
N GLU A 73 -5.62 -6.14 -5.42
CA GLU A 73 -5.12 -6.53 -6.75
C GLU A 73 -4.30 -5.43 -7.44
N VAL A 74 -4.39 -4.18 -6.97
CA VAL A 74 -3.69 -3.05 -7.57
C VAL A 74 -2.20 -3.14 -7.27
N LEU A 75 -1.39 -2.88 -8.29
CA LEU A 75 0.05 -2.83 -8.18
C LEU A 75 0.49 -1.58 -7.42
N VAL A 76 1.57 -1.69 -6.66
CA VAL A 76 2.13 -0.57 -5.88
C VAL A 76 2.47 0.63 -6.78
N GLY A 77 2.97 0.38 -8.00
CA GLY A 77 3.24 1.44 -8.98
C GLY A 77 1.98 2.13 -9.50
N GLU A 78 0.86 1.41 -9.58
CA GLU A 78 -0.45 1.95 -10.03
C GLU A 78 -1.23 2.62 -8.89
N ALA A 79 -0.96 2.23 -7.64
CA ALA A 79 -1.51 2.85 -6.45
C ALA A 79 -1.05 4.31 -6.28
N GLY A 80 -0.02 4.72 -7.04
CA GLY A 80 0.57 6.05 -6.98
C GLY A 80 1.31 6.31 -5.68
N LEU A 81 1.84 5.25 -5.06
CA LEU A 81 2.70 5.34 -3.89
C LEU A 81 4.06 5.91 -4.30
N VAL A 82 4.58 6.88 -3.53
CA VAL A 82 5.88 7.50 -3.75
C VAL A 82 6.90 7.06 -2.69
N ASP A 83 8.18 7.22 -3.00
CA ASP A 83 9.25 6.83 -2.08
C ASP A 83 9.25 7.74 -0.85
N GLY A 84 9.29 7.13 0.33
CA GLY A 84 9.11 7.82 1.61
C GLY A 84 7.66 8.12 1.99
N GLU A 85 6.67 7.63 1.23
CA GLU A 85 5.26 7.88 1.57
C GLU A 85 4.85 7.18 2.87
N VAL A 86 4.00 7.87 3.63
CA VAL A 86 3.44 7.38 4.89
C VAL A 86 2.05 6.84 4.64
N VAL A 87 1.88 5.55 4.89
CA VAL A 87 0.59 4.86 4.83
C VAL A 87 0.02 4.78 6.24
N THR A 88 -1.17 5.32 6.44
CA THR A 88 -1.89 5.24 7.71
C THR A 88 -2.81 4.03 7.73
N ALA A 89 -2.62 3.16 8.72
CA ALA A 89 -3.52 2.07 9.06
C ALA A 89 -4.56 2.57 10.08
N VAL A 90 -5.82 2.57 9.67
CA VAL A 90 -6.96 2.94 10.51
C VAL A 90 -7.67 1.67 10.93
N LEU A 91 -7.65 1.36 12.23
CA LEU A 91 -8.40 0.22 12.77
C LEU A 91 -9.90 0.51 12.66
N VAL A 92 -10.63 -0.41 12.03
CA VAL A 92 -12.08 -0.30 11.89
C VAL A 92 -12.73 -1.20 12.93
N PRO A 93 -13.35 -0.64 13.99
CA PRO A 93 -14.06 -1.46 14.96
C PRO A 93 -15.25 -2.12 14.27
N LEU A 94 -15.31 -3.45 14.28
CA LEU A 94 -16.56 -4.13 13.98
C LEU A 94 -17.58 -3.71 15.03
N ARG A 95 -18.65 -3.04 14.58
CA ARG A 95 -19.90 -3.07 15.34
C ARG A 95 -20.39 -4.52 15.29
N CYS A 96 -20.09 -5.30 16.32
CA CYS A 96 -20.91 -6.45 16.64
C CYS A 96 -22.32 -5.91 16.87
N ILE A 97 -23.16 -5.98 15.84
CA ILE A 97 -24.59 -5.85 16.01
C ILE A 97 -24.98 -7.12 16.74
N CYS A 98 -24.96 -7.08 18.07
CA CYS A 98 -25.57 -8.15 18.87
C CYS A 98 -27.01 -8.26 18.35
N PRO A 99 -27.46 -9.41 17.80
CA PRO A 99 -28.87 -9.57 17.54
C PRO A 99 -29.53 -9.45 18.91
N THR A 100 -30.30 -8.38 19.13
CA THR A 100 -31.10 -8.21 20.33
C THR A 100 -32.05 -9.40 20.37
N LYS A 101 -31.73 -10.39 21.22
CA LYS A 101 -32.64 -11.46 21.58
C LYS A 101 -33.84 -10.79 22.23
N GLY A 102 -34.89 -10.56 21.45
CA GLY A 102 -36.17 -10.11 21.98
C GLY A 102 -36.69 -11.16 22.96
N PRO A 103 -37.36 -10.75 24.05
CA PRO A 103 -38.01 -11.71 24.93
C PRO A 103 -39.21 -12.29 24.17
N GLY A 104 -39.21 -13.59 23.98
CA GLY A 104 -40.32 -14.40 23.46
C GLY A 104 -40.41 -15.67 24.26
#